data_AF-K2CZH3-F1
#
_entry.id   AF-K2CZH3-F1
#
_cell.length_a   1.000
_cell.length_b   1.000
_cell.length_c   1.000
_cell.angle_alpha   90.00
_cell.angle_beta   90.00
_cell.angle_gamma   90.00
#
_symmetry.space_group_name_H-M   'P 1'
#
loop_
_entity.id
_entity.type
_entity.pdbx_description
1 polymer ?
#
loop_
_entity_poly.entity_id
_entity_poly.type
_entity_poly.pdbx_seq_one_letter_code
_entity_poly.pdbx_strand_id
1 'polypeptide(L)'
;LYALKLQVERRDTEADIWELEARHYAFHRALLAACGSAWQLEFFDRLYAATERYRIPILLNQAGGQGRDIQGEHAALAEATLARNADLATDLLRQHYQRSAEIIGRSMQAEFAM
;
A
#
# COMPACT_ATOMS: atom_id res chain seq x y z
N LEU A 1 2.63 2.65 2.73
CA LEU A 1 4.03 3.06 2.42
C LEU A 1 4.63 4.17 3.29
N TYR A 2 3.86 4.83 4.16
CA TYR A 2 4.43 5.66 5.22
C TYR A 2 4.68 4.83 6.50
N ALA A 3 4.00 3.67 6.63
CA ALA A 3 4.42 2.49 7.42
C ALA A 3 5.90 2.15 7.25
N LEU A 4 6.39 2.29 6.01
CA LEU A 4 7.79 2.12 5.63
C LEU A 4 8.69 3.24 6.15
N LYS A 5 8.33 4.52 5.92
CA LYS A 5 9.24 5.65 6.14
C LYS A 5 9.76 5.77 7.58
N LEU A 6 8.89 5.56 8.58
CA LEU A 6 9.28 5.62 10.00
C LEU A 6 10.03 4.38 10.49
N GLN A 7 9.92 3.23 9.81
CA GLN A 7 10.73 2.04 10.13
C GLN A 7 12.12 2.12 9.49
N VAL A 8 12.25 2.75 8.32
CA VAL A 8 13.54 3.01 7.62
C VAL A 8 14.38 4.09 8.32
N GLU A 9 13.76 5.10 8.95
CA GLU A 9 14.52 6.09 9.74
C GLU A 9 15.31 5.47 10.91
N ARG A 10 15.13 4.16 11.17
CA ARG A 10 15.84 3.42 12.22
C ARG A 10 16.95 2.46 11.75
N ARG A 11 17.14 2.15 10.45
CA ARG A 11 18.25 1.31 9.94
C ARG A 11 18.66 1.56 8.47
N ASP A 12 19.92 1.27 8.20
CA ASP A 12 20.66 1.40 6.93
C ASP A 12 20.37 0.25 5.93
N THR A 13 20.31 0.59 4.63
CA THR A 13 20.40 -0.24 3.38
C THR A 13 19.14 -0.79 2.69
N GLU A 14 19.27 -1.00 1.37
CA GLU A 14 18.32 -1.55 0.38
C GLU A 14 17.60 -2.85 0.79
N ALA A 15 18.22 -3.64 1.69
CA ALA A 15 17.60 -4.79 2.33
C ALA A 15 16.31 -4.43 3.10
N ASP A 16 16.18 -3.20 3.60
CA ASP A 16 14.97 -2.75 4.31
C ASP A 16 13.76 -2.63 3.39
N ILE A 17 13.92 -2.22 2.12
CA ILE A 17 12.75 -1.93 1.26
C ILE A 17 11.95 -3.20 0.97
N TRP A 18 12.64 -4.31 0.67
CA TRP A 18 11.99 -5.58 0.38
C TRP A 18 11.38 -6.22 1.63
N GLU A 19 12.02 -6.09 2.79
CA GLU A 19 11.45 -6.56 4.06
C GLU A 19 10.16 -5.79 4.39
N LEU A 20 10.18 -4.47 4.17
CA LEU A 20 9.03 -3.64 4.44
C LEU A 20 7.91 -3.83 3.41
N GLU A 21 8.26 -4.11 2.16
CA GLU A 21 7.31 -4.51 1.14
C GLU A 21 6.63 -5.84 1.51
N ALA A 22 7.40 -6.83 1.97
CA ALA A 22 6.82 -8.09 2.45
C ALA A 22 5.83 -7.89 3.61
N ARG A 23 6.14 -6.98 4.55
CA ARG A 23 5.20 -6.60 5.63
C ARG A 23 3.94 -5.91 5.09
N HIS A 24 4.10 -5.03 4.12
CA HIS A 24 2.99 -4.32 3.48
C HIS A 24 2.06 -5.29 2.75
N TYR A 25 2.63 -6.25 2.02
CA TYR A 25 1.88 -7.32 1.38
C TYR A 25 1.11 -8.16 2.41
N ALA A 26 1.80 -8.61 3.46
CA ALA A 26 1.19 -9.42 4.51
C ALA A 26 0.02 -8.69 5.20
N PHE A 27 0.14 -7.39 5.43
CA PHE A 27 -0.94 -6.56 5.98
C PHE A 27 -2.18 -6.57 5.07
N HIS A 28 -2.03 -6.18 3.80
CA HIS A 28 -3.16 -6.12 2.86
C HIS A 28 -3.79 -7.50 2.63
N ARG A 29 -2.96 -8.54 2.55
CA ARG A 29 -3.45 -9.91 2.41
C ARG A 29 -4.22 -10.37 3.64
N ALA A 30 -3.78 -10.01 4.84
CA ALA A 30 -4.49 -10.33 6.08
C ALA A 30 -5.87 -9.67 6.15
N LEU A 31 -6.02 -8.42 5.67
CA LEU A 31 -7.31 -7.74 5.58
C LEU A 31 -8.30 -8.52 4.70
N LEU A 32 -7.82 -9.16 3.63
CA LEU A 32 -8.63 -9.85 2.64
C LEU A 32 -8.86 -11.33 2.97
N ALA A 33 -7.99 -11.96 3.78
CA ALA A 33 -8.01 -13.39 4.05
C ALA A 33 -9.35 -13.91 4.60
N ALA A 34 -10.12 -13.05 5.27
CA ALA A 34 -11.44 -13.40 5.82
C ALA A 34 -12.55 -13.56 4.76
N CYS A 35 -12.32 -13.18 3.49
CA CYS A 35 -13.35 -13.26 2.44
C CYS A 35 -13.71 -14.70 2.02
N GLY A 36 -12.92 -15.69 2.42
CA GLY A 36 -13.16 -17.12 2.16
C GLY A 36 -13.06 -17.54 0.70
N SER A 37 -12.67 -16.64 -0.22
CA SER A 37 -12.62 -16.89 -1.66
C SER A 37 -11.18 -16.96 -2.15
N ALA A 38 -10.73 -18.16 -2.52
CA ALA A 38 -9.38 -18.37 -3.06
C ALA A 38 -9.12 -17.55 -4.34
N TRP A 39 -10.12 -17.42 -5.21
CA TRP A 39 -10.02 -16.63 -6.43
C TRP A 39 -9.78 -15.15 -6.16
N GLN A 40 -10.47 -14.57 -5.18
CA GLN A 40 -10.26 -13.16 -4.84
C GLN A 40 -8.87 -12.90 -4.27
N LEU A 41 -8.35 -13.82 -3.46
CA LEU A 41 -6.97 -13.75 -2.95
C LEU A 41 -5.95 -13.86 -4.09
N GLU A 42 -6.17 -14.75 -5.06
CA GLU A 42 -5.30 -14.86 -6.23
C GLU A 42 -5.32 -13.59 -7.09
N PHE A 43 -6.50 -13.00 -7.31
CA PHE A 43 -6.59 -11.71 -8.01
C PHE A 43 -5.85 -10.60 -7.27
N PHE A 44 -5.99 -10.54 -5.95
CA PHE A 44 -5.22 -9.60 -5.13
C PHE A 44 -3.72 -9.80 -5.32
N ASP A 45 -3.22 -11.04 -5.18
CA ASP A 45 -1.79 -11.35 -5.29
C ASP A 45 -1.22 -10.89 -6.66
N ARG A 46 -1.96 -11.14 -7.75
CA ARG A 46 -1.58 -10.71 -9.11
C ARG A 46 -1.58 -9.20 -9.27
N LEU A 47 -2.63 -8.51 -8.81
CA LEU A 47 -2.75 -7.06 -8.93
C LEU A 47 -1.71 -6.36 -8.05
N TYR A 48 -1.45 -6.87 -6.86
CA TYR A 48 -0.45 -6.35 -5.95
C TYR A 48 0.93 -6.36 -6.60
N ALA A 49 1.35 -7.53 -7.13
CA ALA A 49 2.63 -7.68 -7.84
C ALA A 49 2.74 -6.74 -9.05
N ALA A 50 1.65 -6.57 -9.81
CA ALA A 50 1.64 -5.61 -10.91
C ALA A 50 1.83 -4.16 -10.44
N THR A 51 1.27 -3.78 -9.28
CA THR A 51 1.44 -2.43 -8.73
C THR A 51 2.83 -2.17 -8.16
N GLU A 52 3.50 -3.18 -7.58
CA GLU A 52 4.84 -3.06 -7.00
C GLU A 52 5.85 -2.49 -8.00
N ARG A 53 5.78 -2.96 -9.26
CA ARG A 53 6.63 -2.51 -10.37
C ARG A 53 6.67 -0.99 -10.54
N TYR A 54 5.55 -0.31 -10.27
CA TYR A 54 5.45 1.15 -10.38
C TYR A 54 5.63 1.83 -9.01
N ARG A 55 5.11 1.21 -7.96
CA ARG A 55 5.06 1.79 -6.63
C ARG A 55 6.45 1.88 -5.96
N ILE A 56 7.33 0.91 -6.18
CA ILE A 56 8.68 0.90 -5.60
C ILE A 56 9.56 2.04 -6.18
N PRO A 57 9.69 2.23 -7.50
CA PRO A 57 10.44 3.36 -8.06
C PRO A 57 9.91 4.74 -7.62
N ILE A 58 8.58 4.90 -7.60
CA ILE A 58 7.94 6.16 -7.18
C ILE A 58 8.25 6.51 -5.72
N LEU A 59 8.36 5.49 -4.85
CA LEU A 59 8.77 5.67 -3.47
C LEU A 59 10.22 6.08 -3.33
N LEU A 60 11.11 5.40 -4.07
CA LEU A 60 12.54 5.65 -4.06
C LEU A 60 12.88 7.06 -4.55
N ASN A 61 12.18 7.53 -5.58
CA ASN A 61 12.39 8.85 -6.17
C ASN A 61 11.79 10.01 -5.36
N GLN A 62 11.19 9.75 -4.18
CA GLN A 62 10.51 10.73 -3.31
C GLN A 62 9.43 11.61 -3.97
N ALA A 63 9.12 11.39 -5.25
CA ALA A 63 8.12 12.11 -6.03
C ALA A 63 6.68 11.72 -5.67
N GLY A 64 6.49 10.63 -4.90
CA GLY A 64 5.22 9.94 -4.73
C GLY A 64 4.25 10.41 -3.63
N GLY A 65 4.44 11.58 -2.99
CA GLY A 65 3.42 12.07 -2.05
C GLY A 65 3.92 12.94 -0.91
N GLN A 66 4.21 14.19 -1.22
CA GLN A 66 4.25 15.22 -0.17
C GLN A 66 2.83 15.42 0.37
N GLY A 67 2.60 15.14 1.65
CA GLY A 67 1.35 15.48 2.35
C GLY A 67 0.29 14.37 2.54
N ARG A 68 0.52 13.12 2.10
CA ARG A 68 -0.40 12.00 2.40
C ARG A 68 0.01 11.27 3.67
N ASP A 69 -0.87 11.22 4.67
CA ASP A 69 -0.67 10.41 5.87
C ASP A 69 -1.06 8.94 5.64
N ILE A 70 -0.15 8.17 5.04
CA ILE A 70 -0.40 6.75 4.78
C ILE A 70 -0.38 5.92 6.07
N GLN A 71 0.28 6.41 7.13
CA GLN A 71 0.27 5.72 8.43
C GLN A 71 -1.11 5.80 9.05
N GLY A 72 -1.69 7.00 9.10
CA GLY A 72 -3.06 7.21 9.55
C GLY A 72 -4.06 6.37 8.76
N GLU A 73 -3.88 6.27 7.44
CA GLU A 73 -4.72 5.40 6.62
C GLU A 73 -4.61 3.91 6.99
N HIS A 74 -3.39 3.38 7.20
CA HIS A 74 -3.21 1.99 7.62
C HIS A 74 -3.71 1.74 9.06
N ALA A 75 -3.52 2.71 9.96
CA ALA A 75 -4.02 2.63 11.33
C ALA A 75 -5.55 2.58 11.35
N ALA A 76 -6.21 3.49 10.62
CA ALA A 76 -7.67 3.50 10.51
C ALA A 76 -8.21 2.18 9.91
N LEU A 77 -7.52 1.62 8.90
CA LEU A 77 -7.85 0.30 8.34
C LEU A 77 -7.74 -0.82 9.37
N ALA A 78 -6.63 -0.86 10.11
CA ALA A 78 -6.40 -1.87 11.13
C ALA A 78 -7.45 -1.75 12.26
N GLU A 79 -7.72 -0.55 12.74
CA GLU A 79 -8.70 -0.26 13.77
C GLU A 79 -10.11 -0.69 13.34
N ALA A 80 -10.56 -0.28 12.15
CA ALA A 80 -11.87 -0.67 11.63
C ALA A 80 -12.00 -2.19 11.48
N THR A 81 -10.93 -2.86 11.03
CA THR A 81 -10.89 -4.33 10.87
C THR A 81 -10.93 -5.04 12.22
N LEU A 82 -10.13 -4.60 13.20
CA LEU A 82 -10.10 -5.16 14.55
C LEU A 82 -11.42 -4.93 15.29
N ALA A 83 -12.08 -3.80 15.05
CA ALA A 83 -13.42 -3.49 15.54
C ALA A 83 -14.54 -4.29 14.83
N ARG A 84 -14.19 -5.13 13.83
CA ARG A 84 -15.12 -5.90 12.99
C ARG A 84 -16.15 -5.03 12.25
N ASN A 85 -15.81 -3.77 11.97
CA ASN A 85 -16.64 -2.88 11.17
C ASN A 85 -16.32 -3.06 9.69
N ALA A 86 -16.97 -4.05 9.06
CA ALA A 86 -16.70 -4.43 7.67
C ALA A 86 -16.99 -3.31 6.67
N ASP A 87 -18.07 -2.55 6.87
CA ASP A 87 -18.45 -1.46 5.95
C ASP A 87 -17.39 -0.35 5.94
N LEU A 88 -16.94 0.08 7.13
CA LEU A 88 -15.89 1.09 7.23
C LEU A 88 -14.54 0.56 6.70
N ALA A 89 -14.16 -0.66 7.08
CA ALA A 89 -12.90 -1.25 6.65
C ALA A 89 -12.82 -1.38 5.12
N THR A 90 -13.91 -1.79 4.48
CA THR A 90 -13.97 -1.93 3.01
C THR A 90 -13.99 -0.57 2.29
N ASP A 91 -14.68 0.43 2.82
CA ASP A 91 -14.66 1.80 2.29
C ASP A 91 -13.26 2.42 2.39
N LEU A 92 -12.62 2.34 3.56
CA LEU A 92 -11.24 2.80 3.75
C LEU A 92 -10.26 2.08 2.80
N LEU A 93 -10.43 0.77 2.59
CA LEU A 93 -9.53 -0.01 1.75
C LEU A 93 -9.67 0.39 0.28
N ARG A 94 -10.91 0.57 -0.19
CA ARG A 94 -11.20 1.07 -1.53
C ARG A 94 -10.58 2.46 -1.74
N GLN A 95 -10.81 3.39 -0.81
CA GLN A 95 -10.25 4.74 -0.91
C GLN A 95 -8.71 4.72 -0.93
N HIS A 96 -8.10 3.89 -0.08
CA HIS A 96 -6.65 3.71 -0.03
C HIS A 96 -6.07 3.21 -1.37
N TYR A 97 -6.72 2.22 -2.00
CA TYR A 97 -6.29 1.72 -3.32
C TYR A 97 -6.49 2.75 -4.42
N GLN A 98 -7.65 3.42 -4.47
CA GLN A 98 -7.93 4.45 -5.48
C GLN A 98 -6.91 5.58 -5.43
N ARG A 99 -6.66 6.14 -4.23
CA ARG A 99 -5.66 7.20 -4.04
C ARG A 99 -4.26 6.74 -4.42
N SER A 100 -3.90 5.49 -4.14
CA SER A 100 -2.59 4.94 -4.52
C SER A 100 -2.45 4.81 -6.04
N ALA A 101 -3.49 4.32 -6.72
CA ALA A 101 -3.51 4.22 -8.18
C ALA A 101 -3.43 5.61 -8.85
N GLU A 102 -4.14 6.61 -8.32
CA GLU A 102 -4.08 7.99 -8.81
C GLU A 102 -2.68 8.60 -8.67
N ILE A 103 -2.01 8.39 -7.54
CA ILE A 103 -0.63 8.84 -7.33
C ILE A 103 0.29 8.17 -8.35
N ILE A 104 0.18 6.85 -8.52
CA ILE A 104 0.98 6.11 -9.49
C ILE A 104 0.76 6.65 -10.90
N GLY A 105 -0.50 6.84 -11.31
CA GLY A 105 -0.84 7.39 -12.62
C GLY A 105 -0.27 8.79 -12.86
N ARG A 106 -0.37 9.69 -11.86
CA ARG A 106 0.22 11.05 -11.96
C ARG A 106 1.74 11.02 -12.04
N SER A 107 2.40 10.18 -11.24
CA SER A 107 3.86 10.06 -11.26
C SER A 107 4.37 9.50 -12.59
N MET A 108 3.68 8.50 -13.15
CA MET A 108 4.02 7.98 -14.48
C MET A 108 3.87 9.04 -15.57
N GLN A 109 2.79 9.83 -15.55
CA GLN A 109 2.60 10.93 -16.52
C GLN A 109 3.69 12.01 -16.42
N ALA A 110 4.13 12.33 -15.20
CA ALA A 110 5.19 13.31 -14.98
C ALA A 110 6.55 12.85 -15.52
N GLU A 111 6.88 11.55 -15.42
CA GLU A 111 8.12 10.99 -15.97
C GLU A 111 8.17 11.00 -17.51
N PHE A 112 7.02 10.88 -18.19
CA PHE A 112 6.96 10.93 -19.67
C PHE A 112 6.91 12.36 -20.26
N ALA A 113 6.62 13.37 -19.44
CA ALA A 113 6.54 14.77 -19.86
C ALA A 113 7.86 15.55 -19.73
N MET A 114 8.93 14.88 -19.27
CA MET A 114 10.28 15.40 -19.10
C MET A 114 11.21 14.83 -20.17
#